data_AF-K2RW40-F1
#
_entry.id   AF-K2RW40-F1
#
_cell.length_a   1.000
_cell.length_b   1.000
_cell.length_c   1.000
_cell.angle_alpha   90.00
_cell.angle_beta   90.00
_cell.angle_gamma   90.00
#
_symmetry.space_group_name_H-M   'P 1'
#
loop_
_entity.id
_entity.type
_entity.pdbx_description
1 polymer ?
#
loop_
_entity_poly.entity_id
_entity_poly.type
_entity_poly.pdbx_seq_one_letter_code
_entity_poly.pdbx_strand_id
1 'polypeptide(L)'
;MQFVGSLYTDSVSSGELEEDVRNAILAHERLNTGFIVQALLLYAICVYWRNEVQRSQGILQSATLKAIDLGMNRENYAVSNSRGDAILAESWRRTWWQLYLTDLHVAAIARHTSFPTSQRMVETTVKLPCEEADYKEGVIAQVFRPRRSVD
;
A
#
# COMPACT_ATOMS: atom_id res chain seq x y z
N MET A 1 -10.06 4.89 8.00
CA MET A 1 -11.12 5.34 7.06
C MET A 1 -11.93 6.52 7.57
N GLN A 2 -12.31 6.59 8.87
CA GLN A 2 -13.09 7.71 9.42
C GLN A 2 -12.46 9.08 9.18
N PHE A 3 -11.15 9.24 9.47
CA PHE A 3 -10.42 10.47 9.16
C PHE A 3 -10.51 10.87 7.68
N VAL A 4 -10.38 9.90 6.76
CA VAL A 4 -10.46 10.20 5.32
C VAL A 4 -11.86 10.70 4.95
N GLY A 5 -12.90 10.04 5.47
CA GLY A 5 -14.29 10.41 5.23
C GLY A 5 -14.67 11.77 5.85
N SER A 6 -14.11 12.11 7.02
CA SER A 6 -14.39 13.39 7.67
C SER A 6 -13.89 14.59 6.89
N LEU A 7 -12.94 14.42 5.95
CA LEU A 7 -12.48 15.50 5.08
C LEU A 7 -13.56 16.00 4.09
N TYR A 8 -14.66 15.25 3.94
CA TYR A 8 -15.75 15.56 3.01
C TYR A 8 -17.07 15.89 3.72
N THR A 9 -17.04 16.12 5.05
CA THR A 9 -18.22 16.49 5.82
C THR A 9 -17.88 17.42 6.98
N ASP A 10 -18.75 18.41 7.23
CA ASP A 10 -18.61 19.32 8.38
C ASP A 10 -19.20 18.75 9.68
N SER A 11 -19.76 17.54 9.63
CA SER A 11 -20.44 16.91 10.77
C SER A 11 -19.50 16.40 11.86
N VAL A 12 -18.20 16.24 11.56
CA VAL A 12 -17.20 15.68 12.48
C VAL A 12 -15.90 16.47 12.39
N SER A 13 -15.24 16.69 13.53
CA SER A 13 -13.92 17.31 13.60
C SER A 13 -12.85 16.39 12.98
N SER A 14 -12.36 16.75 11.79
CA SER A 14 -11.27 16.01 11.14
C SER A 14 -9.96 16.05 11.93
N GLY A 15 -9.75 17.09 12.77
CA GLY A 15 -8.52 17.24 13.55
C GLY A 15 -8.37 16.17 14.64
N GLU A 16 -9.47 15.84 15.35
CA GLU A 16 -9.46 14.80 16.38
C GLU A 16 -9.18 13.43 15.76
N LEU A 17 -9.85 13.12 14.65
CA LEU A 17 -9.64 11.88 13.91
C LEU A 17 -8.23 11.78 13.31
N GLU A 18 -7.61 12.90 12.92
CA GLU A 18 -6.23 12.91 12.46
C GLU A 18 -5.27 12.55 13.61
N GLU A 19 -5.49 13.11 14.79
CA GLU A 19 -4.66 12.83 15.96
C GLU A 19 -4.77 11.37 16.39
N ASP A 20 -5.97 10.79 16.33
CA ASP A 20 -6.19 9.36 16.55
C ASP A 20 -5.41 8.49 15.54
N VAL A 21 -5.42 8.86 14.26
CA VAL A 21 -4.63 8.17 13.22
C VAL A 21 -3.13 8.24 13.54
N ARG A 22 -2.63 9.41 13.94
CA ARG A 22 -1.21 9.60 14.28
C ARG A 22 -0.82 8.75 15.50
N ASN A 23 -1.64 8.77 16.55
CA ASN A 23 -1.41 7.99 17.76
C ASN A 23 -1.43 6.49 17.46
N ALA A 24 -2.38 6.02 16.63
CA ALA A 24 -2.44 4.63 16.20
C ALA A 24 -1.19 4.23 15.39
N ILE A 25 -0.74 5.06 14.44
CA ILE A 25 0.47 4.79 13.66
C ILE A 25 1.70 4.69 14.57
N LEU A 26 1.87 5.62 15.52
CA LEU A 26 2.98 5.61 16.48
C LEU A 26 2.96 4.37 17.37
N ALA A 27 1.78 4.00 17.89
CA ALA A 27 1.63 2.81 18.73
C ALA A 27 1.98 1.50 17.99
N HIS A 28 1.77 1.46 16.67
CA HIS A 28 2.02 0.29 15.83
C HIS A 28 3.27 0.43 14.96
N GLU A 29 4.10 1.46 15.17
CA GLU A 29 5.27 1.75 14.33
C GLU A 29 6.29 0.60 14.34
N ARG A 30 6.40 -0.09 15.49
CA ARG A 30 7.26 -1.26 15.68
C ARG A 30 6.70 -2.54 15.07
N LEU A 31 5.42 -2.55 14.70
CA LEU A 31 4.79 -3.68 14.03
C LEU A 31 5.11 -3.59 12.54
N ASN A 32 6.14 -4.29 12.12
CA ASN A 32 6.45 -4.48 10.71
C ASN A 32 5.41 -5.44 10.10
N THR A 33 4.25 -4.91 9.73
CA THR A 33 3.15 -5.65 9.10
C THR A 33 2.65 -4.91 7.85
N GLY A 34 1.99 -5.61 6.93
CA GLY A 34 1.41 -4.96 5.74
C GLY A 34 0.36 -3.90 6.09
N PHE A 35 -0.30 -4.04 7.24
CA PHE A 35 -1.32 -3.10 7.70
C PHE A 35 -0.77 -1.71 8.03
N ILE A 36 0.44 -1.62 8.62
CA ILE A 36 1.04 -0.29 8.87
C ILE A 36 1.43 0.40 7.57
N VAL A 37 1.85 -0.37 6.56
CA VAL A 37 2.11 0.17 5.21
C VAL A 37 0.84 0.71 4.59
N GLN A 38 -0.28 -0.03 4.65
CA GLN A 38 -1.59 0.44 4.18
C GLN A 38 -2.03 1.72 4.89
N ALA A 39 -1.88 1.78 6.22
CA ALA A 39 -2.25 2.95 7.01
C ALA A 39 -1.42 4.18 6.65
N LEU A 40 -0.10 4.05 6.58
CA LEU A 40 0.81 5.13 6.19
C LEU A 40 0.54 5.60 4.75
N LEU A 41 0.29 4.68 3.81
CA LEU A 41 0.00 5.01 2.43
C LEU A 41 -1.29 5.82 2.28
N LEU A 42 -2.38 5.36 2.90
CA LEU A 42 -3.65 6.10 2.90
C LEU A 42 -3.50 7.47 3.57
N TYR A 43 -2.75 7.53 4.67
CA TYR A 43 -2.52 8.79 5.38
C TYR A 43 -1.69 9.77 4.55
N ALA A 44 -0.62 9.30 3.90
CA ALA A 44 0.21 10.10 3.00
C ALA A 44 -0.63 10.71 1.87
N ILE A 45 -1.50 9.91 1.24
CA ILE A 45 -2.41 10.38 0.19
C ILE A 45 -3.30 11.52 0.72
N CYS A 46 -3.93 11.34 1.89
CA CYS A 46 -4.81 12.37 2.47
C CYS A 46 -4.07 13.67 2.78
N VAL A 47 -2.88 13.57 3.37
CA VAL A 47 -2.03 14.73 3.69
C VAL A 47 -1.56 15.43 2.40
N TYR A 48 -1.26 14.66 1.33
CA TYR A 48 -0.88 15.21 0.03
C TYR A 48 -2.00 16.06 -0.57
N TRP A 49 -3.23 15.53 -0.62
CA TRP A 49 -4.39 16.23 -1.20
C TRP A 49 -4.89 17.41 -0.34
N ARG A 50 -4.46 17.49 0.92
CA ARG A 50 -4.61 18.68 1.78
C ARG A 50 -3.54 19.75 1.55
N ASN A 51 -2.74 19.62 0.49
CA ASN A 51 -1.66 20.54 0.14
C ASN A 51 -0.51 20.59 1.15
N GLU A 52 -0.35 19.56 1.99
CA GLU A 52 0.77 19.40 2.93
C GLU A 52 1.87 18.50 2.31
N VAL A 53 2.37 18.90 1.13
CA VAL A 53 3.21 18.06 0.26
C VAL A 53 4.46 17.52 0.97
N GLN A 54 5.24 18.35 1.64
CA GLN A 54 6.50 17.91 2.27
C GLN A 54 6.25 16.88 3.37
N ARG A 55 5.19 17.09 4.17
CA ARG A 55 4.78 16.16 5.22
C ARG A 55 4.32 14.83 4.62
N SER A 56 3.50 14.89 3.56
CA SER A 56 3.03 13.70 2.86
C SER A 56 4.18 12.87 2.27
N GLN A 57 5.23 13.53 1.75
CA GLN A 57 6.41 12.85 1.22
C GLN A 57 7.20 12.12 2.30
N GLY A 58 7.33 12.69 3.50
CA GLY A 58 7.95 12.00 4.63
C GLY A 58 7.17 10.75 5.06
N ILE A 59 5.84 10.84 5.09
CA ILE A 59 4.96 9.70 5.42
C ILE A 59 5.06 8.62 4.32
N LEU A 60 5.00 9.02 3.04
CA LEU A 60 5.14 8.12 1.90
C LEU A 60 6.50 7.42 1.88
N GLN A 61 7.58 8.15 2.18
CA GLN A 61 8.92 7.56 2.30
C GLN A 61 8.97 6.51 3.41
N SER A 62 8.35 6.77 4.57
CA SER A 62 8.24 5.78 5.66
C SER A 62 7.48 4.53 5.22
N ALA A 63 6.35 4.70 4.51
CA ALA A 63 5.59 3.58 3.93
C ALA A 63 6.44 2.76 2.97
N THR A 64 7.21 3.43 2.09
CA THR A 64 8.07 2.78 1.11
C THR A 64 9.20 1.99 1.74
N LEU A 65 9.92 2.58 2.70
CA LEU A 65 10.99 1.88 3.40
C LEU A 65 10.48 0.64 4.12
N LYS A 66 9.32 0.73 4.80
CA LYS A 66 8.68 -0.41 5.47
C LYS A 66 8.22 -1.48 4.47
N ALA A 67 7.61 -1.10 3.35
CA ALA A 67 7.17 -2.04 2.34
C ALA A 67 8.34 -2.84 1.75
N ILE A 68 9.48 -2.18 1.50
CA ILE A 68 10.70 -2.81 1.00
C ILE A 68 11.33 -3.72 2.07
N ASP A 69 11.42 -3.26 3.32
CA ASP A 69 11.95 -4.06 4.45
C ASP A 69 11.14 -5.35 4.66
N LEU A 70 9.82 -5.26 4.53
CA LEU A 70 8.92 -6.41 4.55
C LEU A 70 9.06 -7.32 3.33
N GLY A 71 9.67 -6.84 2.24
CA GLY A 71 9.74 -7.55 0.97
C GLY A 71 8.41 -7.57 0.22
N MET A 72 7.53 -6.57 0.42
CA MET A 72 6.25 -6.46 -0.29
C MET A 72 6.41 -6.37 -1.82
N ASN A 73 7.60 -5.98 -2.30
CA ASN A 73 7.98 -5.98 -3.71
C ASN A 73 8.28 -7.39 -4.27
N ARG A 74 8.18 -8.44 -3.45
CA ARG A 74 8.44 -9.84 -3.83
C ARG A 74 7.17 -10.67 -3.74
N GLU A 75 6.93 -11.53 -4.73
CA GLU A 75 5.74 -12.40 -4.79
C GLU A 75 5.51 -13.21 -3.50
N ASN A 76 6.59 -13.66 -2.87
CA ASN A 76 6.54 -14.47 -1.64
C ASN A 76 5.88 -13.75 -0.46
N TYR A 77 5.92 -12.41 -0.41
CA TYR A 77 5.32 -11.68 0.71
C TYR A 77 3.83 -11.96 0.82
N ALA A 78 3.11 -11.86 -0.30
CA ALA A 78 1.66 -12.06 -0.34
C ALA A 78 1.28 -13.49 0.09
N VAL A 79 2.07 -14.49 -0.33
CA VAL A 79 1.84 -15.90 0.02
C VAL A 79 2.10 -16.15 1.51
N SER A 80 3.23 -15.69 2.04
CA SER A 80 3.63 -15.95 3.42
C SER A 80 2.80 -15.18 4.46
N ASN A 81 2.24 -14.02 4.09
CA ASN A 81 1.53 -13.13 5.01
C ASN A 81 0.01 -13.11 4.83
N SER A 82 -0.54 -14.01 3.99
CA SER A 82 -1.99 -14.13 3.78
C SER A 82 -2.65 -15.22 4.62
N ARG A 83 -1.88 -16.10 5.26
CA ARG A 83 -2.40 -17.27 6.01
C ARG A 83 -3.33 -18.15 5.16
N GLY A 84 -3.11 -18.20 3.84
CA GLY A 84 -3.93 -18.97 2.90
C GLY A 84 -5.18 -18.25 2.40
N ASP A 85 -5.47 -17.04 2.88
CA ASP A 85 -6.56 -16.22 2.39
C ASP A 85 -6.19 -15.56 1.05
N ALA A 86 -6.89 -15.96 -0.02
CA ALA A 86 -6.64 -15.45 -1.36
C ALA A 86 -6.89 -13.93 -1.45
N ILE A 87 -7.94 -13.44 -0.80
CA ILE A 87 -8.31 -12.01 -0.77
C ILE A 87 -7.21 -11.23 -0.08
N LEU A 88 -6.72 -11.71 1.06
CA LEU A 88 -5.63 -11.04 1.76
C LEU A 88 -4.32 -11.04 0.95
N ALA A 89 -4.01 -12.14 0.26
CA ALA A 89 -2.85 -12.22 -0.62
C ALA A 89 -2.93 -11.18 -1.76
N GLU A 90 -4.09 -11.02 -2.38
CA GLU A 90 -4.33 -10.00 -3.39
C GLU A 90 -4.28 -8.58 -2.81
N SER A 91 -4.81 -8.37 -1.61
CA SER A 91 -4.71 -7.09 -0.90
C SER A 91 -3.25 -6.65 -0.72
N TRP A 92 -2.35 -7.59 -0.43
CA TRP A 92 -0.91 -7.33 -0.36
C TRP A 92 -0.29 -6.95 -1.71
N ARG A 93 -0.65 -7.64 -2.79
CA ARG A 93 -0.20 -7.28 -4.14
C ARG A 93 -0.67 -5.89 -4.52
N ARG A 94 -1.95 -5.59 -4.28
CA ARG A 94 -2.57 -4.28 -4.53
C ARG A 94 -1.93 -3.18 -3.70
N THR A 95 -1.53 -3.46 -2.46
CA THR A 95 -0.83 -2.50 -1.61
C THR A 95 0.51 -2.07 -2.21
N TRP A 96 1.30 -3.03 -2.71
CA TRP A 96 2.56 -2.72 -3.39
C TRP A 96 2.34 -1.88 -4.65
N TRP A 97 1.36 -2.25 -5.49
CA TRP A 97 1.05 -1.50 -6.71
C TRP A 97 0.46 -0.11 -6.43
N GLN A 98 -0.36 0.04 -5.40
CA GLN A 98 -0.86 1.35 -4.98
C GLN A 98 0.26 2.25 -4.47
N LEU A 99 1.20 1.69 -3.71
CA LEU A 99 2.40 2.42 -3.28
C LEU A 99 3.23 2.85 -4.49
N TYR A 100 3.46 1.94 -5.45
CA TYR A 100 4.18 2.23 -6.69
C TYR A 100 3.53 3.38 -7.47
N LEU A 101 2.22 3.31 -7.67
CA LEU A 101 1.47 4.34 -8.40
C LEU A 101 1.50 5.68 -7.66
N THR A 102 1.43 5.67 -6.33
CA THR A 102 1.46 6.90 -5.53
C THR A 102 2.82 7.59 -5.63
N ASP A 103 3.91 6.83 -5.53
CA ASP A 103 5.28 7.34 -5.67
C ASP A 103 5.54 7.88 -7.09
N LEU A 104 5.07 7.17 -8.12
CA LEU A 104 5.10 7.63 -9.51
C LEU A 104 4.35 8.96 -9.69
N HIS A 105 3.15 9.11 -9.13
CA HIS A 105 2.37 10.35 -9.23
C HIS A 105 3.09 11.53 -8.58
N VAL A 106 3.62 11.34 -7.37
CA VAL A 106 4.38 12.40 -6.66
C VAL A 106 5.62 12.80 -7.46
N ALA A 107 6.36 11.83 -7.98
CA ALA A 107 7.54 12.09 -8.81
C ALA A 107 7.19 12.80 -10.12
N ALA A 108 6.11 12.41 -10.79
CA ALA A 108 5.65 13.04 -12.03
C ALA A 108 5.31 14.52 -11.82
N ILE A 109 4.59 14.85 -10.73
CA ILE A 109 4.24 16.23 -10.38
C ILE A 109 5.51 17.03 -10.03
N ALA A 110 6.46 16.42 -9.33
CA ALA A 110 7.75 17.02 -9.02
C ALA A 110 8.74 17.06 -10.21
N ARG A 111 8.36 16.49 -11.37
CA ARG A 111 9.22 16.33 -12.57
C ARG A 111 10.52 15.56 -12.30
N HIS A 112 10.46 14.61 -11.38
CA HIS A 112 11.56 13.69 -11.11
C HIS A 112 11.56 12.54 -12.12
N THR A 113 12.75 12.16 -12.62
CA THR A 113 12.91 11.08 -13.61
C THR A 113 13.04 9.69 -12.98
N SER A 114 13.10 9.61 -11.65
CA SER A 114 13.17 8.37 -10.89
C SER A 114 12.45 8.53 -9.55
N PHE A 115 12.03 7.40 -8.98
CA PHE A 115 11.33 7.34 -7.71
C PHE A 115 11.66 6.02 -6.98
N PRO A 116 11.62 6.00 -5.64
CA PRO A 116 12.01 4.86 -4.80
C PRO A 116 11.43 3.50 -5.20
N THR A 117 10.16 3.41 -5.60
CA THR A 117 9.54 2.12 -5.97
C THR A 117 9.73 1.74 -7.45
N SER A 118 10.42 2.57 -8.23
CA SER A 118 10.64 2.29 -9.66
C SER A 118 11.46 1.01 -9.87
N GLN A 119 11.25 0.32 -10.99
CA GLN A 119 12.00 -0.91 -11.34
C GLN A 119 13.51 -0.68 -11.46
N ARG A 120 13.96 0.57 -11.60
CA ARG A 120 15.39 0.92 -11.59
C ARG A 120 16.00 0.93 -10.18
N MET A 121 15.17 1.17 -9.17
CA MET A 121 15.58 1.29 -7.77
C MET A 121 15.29 0.00 -6.99
N VAL A 122 14.15 -0.63 -7.25
CA VAL A 122 13.69 -1.85 -6.58
C VAL A 122 13.05 -2.77 -7.61
N GLU A 123 13.68 -3.92 -7.85
CA GLU A 123 13.10 -4.97 -8.69
C GLU A 123 11.80 -5.49 -8.05
N THR A 124 10.76 -5.69 -8.87
CA THR A 124 9.53 -6.33 -8.40
C THR A 124 9.30 -7.67 -9.07
N THR A 125 8.95 -8.67 -8.27
CA THR A 125 8.41 -9.95 -8.75
C THR A 125 6.91 -10.06 -8.52
N VAL A 126 6.28 -9.00 -7.99
CA VAL A 126 4.84 -8.96 -7.74
C VAL A 126 4.13 -8.86 -9.07
N LYS A 127 3.22 -9.80 -9.33
CA LYS A 127 2.35 -9.77 -10.52
C LYS A 127 1.35 -8.62 -10.43
N LEU A 128 0.88 -8.15 -11.58
CA LEU A 128 -0.18 -7.15 -11.64
C LEU A 128 -1.42 -7.64 -10.86
N PRO A 129 -2.20 -6.72 -10.25
CA PRO A 129 -3.43 -7.07 -9.56
C PRO A 129 -4.42 -7.78 -10.50
N CYS A 130 -5.27 -8.62 -9.94
CA CYS A 130 -6.43 -9.16 -10.66
C CYS A 130 -7.49 -8.07 -10.88
N GLU A 131 -8.49 -8.39 -11.70
CA GLU A 131 -9.63 -7.50 -11.96
C GLU A 131 -10.42 -7.21 -10.68
N GLU A 132 -11.05 -6.04 -10.58
CA GLU A 132 -11.84 -5.64 -9.41
C GLU A 132 -13.01 -6.61 -9.14
N ALA A 133 -13.65 -7.11 -10.20
CA ALA A 133 -14.75 -8.06 -10.08
C ALA A 133 -14.28 -9.35 -9.39
N ASP A 134 -13.12 -9.88 -9.80
CA ASP A 134 -12.54 -11.10 -9.23
C ASP A 134 -12.12 -10.89 -7.77
N TYR A 135 -11.52 -9.75 -7.44
CA TYR A 135 -11.16 -9.41 -6.07
C TYR A 135 -12.39 -9.32 -5.17
N LYS A 136 -13.46 -8.67 -5.65
CA LYS A 136 -14.72 -8.49 -4.91
C LYS A 136 -15.44 -9.81 -4.67
N GLU A 137 -15.49 -10.69 -5.66
CA GLU A 137 -16.15 -12.01 -5.55
C GLU A 137 -15.23 -13.07 -4.89
N GLY A 138 -13.98 -12.71 -4.57
CA GLY A 138 -12.99 -13.62 -4.00
C GLY A 138 -12.48 -14.69 -4.99
N VAL A 139 -12.75 -14.53 -6.28
CA VAL A 139 -12.36 -15.45 -7.36
C VAL A 139 -10.98 -15.08 -7.88
N ILE A 140 -9.99 -15.16 -6.99
CA ILE A 140 -8.64 -14.69 -7.30
C ILE A 140 -7.88 -15.81 -7.98
N ALA A 141 -7.61 -15.65 -9.27
CA ALA A 141 -6.82 -16.59 -10.04
C ALA A 141 -5.49 -16.82 -9.31
N GLN A 142 -5.32 -18.00 -8.72
CA GLN A 142 -3.99 -18.41 -8.29
C GLN A 142 -3.16 -18.60 -9.54
N VAL A 143 -1.94 -18.07 -9.48
CA VAL A 143 -0.91 -18.28 -10.50
C VAL A 143 -0.97 -19.74 -10.92
N PHE A 144 -1.20 -19.94 -12.21
CA PHE A 144 -1.17 -21.23 -12.89
C PHE A 144 -0.06 -22.10 -12.28
N ARG A 145 -0.42 -23.07 -11.44
CA ARG A 145 0.52 -24.13 -11.08
C ARG A 145 0.64 -24.96 -12.35
N PRO A 146 1.81 -25.03 -13.04
CA PRO A 146 1.96 -26.01 -14.09
C PRO A 146 1.58 -27.36 -13.49
N ARG A 147 0.65 -28.07 -14.15
CA ARG A 147 0.32 -29.45 -13.76
C ARG A 147 1.66 -30.16 -13.58
N ARG A 148 1.91 -30.75 -12.39
CA ARG A 148 3.00 -31.71 -12.25
C ARG A 148 2.84 -32.67 -13.42
N SER A 149 3.84 -32.75 -14.29
CA SER A 149 3.94 -33.82 -15.25
C SER A 149 3.81 -35.10 -14.44
N VAL A 150 2.68 -35.77 -14.63
CA VAL A 150 2.61 -37.20 -14.36
C VAL A 150 3.36 -37.80 -15.55
N ASP A 151 4.34 -38.63 -15.22
CA ASP A 151 5.29 -39.38 -16.07
C ASP A 151 6.73 -38.83 -16.04
#